data_AF-A0A7G6U9Q1-F1
#
_entry.id   AF-A0A7G6U9Q1-F1
#
_cell.length_a   1.000
_cell.length_b   1.000
_cell.length_c   1.000
_cell.angle_alpha   90.00
_cell.angle_beta   90.00
_cell.angle_gamma   90.00
#
_symmetry.space_group_name_H-M   'P 1'
#
loop_
_entity.id
_entity.type
_entity.pdbx_description
1 polymer ?
#
loop_
_entity_poly.entity_id
_entity_poly.type
_entity_poly.pdbx_seq_one_letter_code
_entity_poly.pdbx_strand_id
1 'polypeptide(L)'
;MINHTAIHSSRTRTATGALLFLALALGGCKTVAQDTTSSIPDDYRLRHPIVVEERAKTTEVFVGSQRGGLSATQRADVVSLGQDWLREGTGVITAEVPVNTPNARAARESYREVHSLLMAIGVPQNGVLMRSYQPSDPRMLPTIRVSYPLIAASAGPCGTWPDDLASSIKNKGYLANKPYYNLGCAQQRNLAAMVANPSDLVQPRAETPVYAGRRTVVLDKYRKGESTATTYPEDKTRISNVGQ
;
A
#
# COMPACT_ATOMS: atom_id res chain seq x y z
N MET A 1 -38.91 -91.86 12.51
CA MET A 1 -38.19 -91.05 11.51
C MET A 1 -38.36 -89.58 11.86
N ILE A 2 -37.28 -88.99 12.35
CA ILE A 2 -36.73 -87.62 12.18
C ILE A 2 -37.72 -86.47 11.88
N ASN A 3 -37.71 -85.47 12.79
CA ASN A 3 -38.33 -84.13 12.75
C ASN A 3 -38.19 -83.37 11.43
N HIS A 4 -39.20 -82.55 11.07
CA HIS A 4 -38.98 -81.27 10.36
C HIS A 4 -40.14 -80.25 10.52
N THR A 5 -39.78 -79.06 11.03
CA THR A 5 -40.09 -77.70 10.50
C THR A 5 -41.51 -77.13 10.62
N ALA A 6 -41.76 -75.81 10.79
CA ALA A 6 -40.94 -74.64 11.12
C ALA A 6 -41.92 -73.54 11.62
N ILE A 7 -41.59 -72.82 12.70
CA ILE A 7 -42.37 -71.67 13.16
C ILE A 7 -41.74 -70.41 12.53
N HIS A 8 -42.36 -69.90 11.46
CA HIS A 8 -41.96 -68.68 10.74
C HIS A 8 -42.34 -67.41 11.53
N SER A 9 -41.43 -66.46 11.74
CA SER A 9 -40.97 -65.42 10.78
C SER A 9 -41.98 -64.29 10.51
N SER A 10 -42.60 -63.72 11.55
CA SER A 10 -43.35 -62.45 11.41
C SER A 10 -42.80 -61.32 12.28
N ARG A 11 -42.35 -61.64 13.50
CA ARG A 11 -41.89 -60.64 14.49
C ARG A 11 -40.51 -60.04 14.19
N THR A 12 -39.66 -60.74 13.45
CA THR A 12 -38.31 -60.27 13.10
C THR A 12 -38.28 -59.31 11.92
N ARG A 13 -39.30 -59.32 11.04
CA ARG A 13 -39.36 -58.44 9.86
C ARG A 13 -39.76 -56.99 10.19
N THR A 14 -40.58 -56.80 11.23
CA THR A 14 -41.01 -55.47 11.67
C THR A 14 -39.91 -54.73 12.43
N ALA A 15 -39.11 -55.45 13.23
CA ALA A 15 -37.97 -54.88 13.95
C ALA A 15 -36.86 -54.39 13.00
N THR A 16 -36.57 -55.13 11.92
CA THR A 16 -35.57 -54.72 10.92
C THR A 16 -36.01 -53.50 10.12
N GLY A 17 -37.31 -53.36 9.82
CA GLY A 17 -37.84 -52.19 9.12
C GLY A 17 -37.72 -50.90 9.93
N ALA A 18 -38.05 -50.96 11.23
CA ALA A 18 -37.94 -49.81 12.14
C ALA A 18 -36.48 -49.35 12.33
N LEU A 19 -35.54 -50.30 12.41
CA LEU A 19 -34.10 -49.98 12.51
C LEU A 19 -33.55 -49.33 11.24
N LEU A 20 -34.00 -49.76 10.05
CA LEU A 20 -33.61 -49.10 8.80
C LEU A 20 -34.16 -47.67 8.69
N PHE A 21 -35.42 -47.47 9.08
CA PHE A 21 -36.04 -46.14 9.03
C PHE A 21 -35.39 -45.17 10.02
N LEU A 22 -35.00 -45.66 11.20
CA LEU A 22 -34.27 -44.86 12.18
C LEU A 22 -32.85 -44.53 11.69
N ALA A 23 -32.15 -45.47 11.05
CA ALA A 23 -30.85 -45.22 10.45
C ALA A 23 -30.92 -44.19 9.30
N LEU A 24 -31.98 -44.22 8.48
CA LEU A 24 -32.23 -43.23 7.43
C LEU A 24 -32.60 -41.86 8.01
N ALA A 25 -33.35 -41.81 9.12
CA ALA A 25 -33.71 -40.57 9.79
C ALA A 25 -32.50 -39.89 10.47
N LEU A 26 -31.53 -40.66 10.99
CA LEU A 26 -30.30 -40.12 11.57
C LEU A 26 -29.24 -39.70 10.52
N GLY A 27 -29.37 -40.15 9.27
CA GLY A 27 -28.45 -39.77 8.18
C GLY A 27 -28.62 -38.35 7.61
N GLY A 28 -29.65 -37.60 8.05
CA GLY A 28 -29.99 -36.28 7.51
C GLY A 28 -29.21 -35.08 8.06
N CYS A 29 -28.46 -35.25 9.16
CA CYS A 29 -27.63 -34.17 9.70
C CYS A 29 -26.29 -34.09 8.94
N LYS A 30 -26.34 -33.59 7.70
CA LYS A 30 -25.16 -33.00 7.10
C LYS A 30 -24.94 -31.67 7.81
N THR A 31 -24.16 -31.69 8.90
CA THR A 31 -23.57 -30.47 9.44
C THR A 31 -22.85 -29.81 8.28
N VAL A 32 -23.25 -28.59 7.90
CA VAL A 32 -22.53 -27.80 6.91
C VAL A 32 -21.11 -27.72 7.43
N ALA A 33 -20.21 -28.47 6.82
CA ALA A 33 -18.79 -28.37 7.11
C ALA A 33 -18.46 -26.91 6.87
N GLN A 34 -18.17 -26.19 7.95
CA GLN A 34 -17.68 -24.83 7.88
C GLN A 34 -16.39 -24.94 7.07
N ASP A 35 -16.42 -24.44 5.83
CA ASP A 35 -15.28 -24.48 4.91
C ASP A 35 -14.10 -23.79 5.61
N THR A 36 -13.23 -24.59 6.22
CA THR A 36 -11.93 -24.15 6.76
C THR A 36 -10.87 -24.19 5.67
N THR A 37 -11.27 -23.95 4.41
CA THR A 37 -10.37 -23.81 3.28
C THR A 37 -9.81 -22.39 3.30
N SER A 38 -8.74 -22.16 4.08
CA SER A 38 -7.83 -21.00 3.97
C SER A 38 -8.48 -19.70 3.49
N SER A 39 -9.61 -19.30 4.09
CA SER A 39 -10.46 -18.27 3.48
C SER A 39 -9.71 -16.96 3.50
N ILE A 40 -9.51 -16.37 2.32
CA ILE A 40 -9.02 -15.01 2.21
C ILE A 40 -9.85 -14.14 3.17
N PRO A 41 -9.23 -13.43 4.12
CA PRO A 41 -9.96 -12.71 5.15
C PRO A 41 -11.04 -11.82 4.54
N ASP A 42 -12.23 -11.83 5.14
CA ASP A 42 -13.32 -10.92 4.75
C ASP A 42 -12.95 -9.46 5.06
N ASP A 43 -12.10 -9.22 6.06
CA ASP A 43 -11.59 -7.89 6.40
C ASP A 43 -10.60 -7.38 5.34
N TYR A 44 -10.90 -6.21 4.78
CA TYR A 44 -10.05 -5.53 3.81
C TYR A 44 -8.66 -5.19 4.38
N ARG A 45 -8.53 -4.99 5.70
CA ARG A 45 -7.24 -4.67 6.33
C ARG A 45 -6.28 -5.84 6.30
N LEU A 46 -6.82 -7.05 6.42
CA LEU A 46 -6.06 -8.29 6.38
C LEU A 46 -5.83 -8.74 4.93
N ARG A 47 -6.78 -8.46 4.03
CA ARG A 47 -6.69 -8.79 2.60
C ARG A 47 -5.77 -7.85 1.81
N HIS A 48 -5.84 -6.56 2.10
CA HIS A 48 -5.06 -5.49 1.46
C HIS A 48 -4.27 -4.71 2.53
N PRO A 49 -3.32 -5.36 3.23
CA PRO A 49 -2.54 -4.68 4.24
C PRO A 49 -1.67 -3.59 3.62
N ILE A 50 -1.47 -2.50 4.36
CA ILE A 50 -0.41 -1.55 4.06
C ILE A 50 0.89 -2.17 4.54
N VAL A 51 1.82 -2.39 3.63
CA VAL A 51 3.13 -2.94 3.89
C VAL A 51 4.15 -1.81 3.78
N VAL A 52 5.07 -1.78 4.74
CA VAL A 52 6.23 -0.89 4.70
C VAL A 52 7.40 -1.68 4.12
N GLU A 53 7.96 -1.19 3.03
CA GLU A 53 9.02 -1.86 2.28
C GLU A 53 10.09 -0.86 1.83
N GLU A 54 11.30 -1.36 1.60
CA GLU A 54 12.35 -0.57 0.98
C GLU A 54 12.11 -0.50 -0.54
N ARG A 55 12.05 0.71 -1.07
CA ARG A 55 11.96 0.98 -2.51
C ARG A 55 13.09 1.90 -2.94
N ALA A 56 13.38 1.92 -4.23
CA ALA A 56 14.25 2.92 -4.82
C ALA A 56 13.40 4.00 -5.49
N LYS A 57 13.74 5.27 -5.23
CA LYS A 57 13.30 6.37 -6.11
C LYS A 57 14.37 6.58 -7.15
N THR A 58 13.96 6.52 -8.41
CA THR A 58 14.88 6.58 -9.56
C THR A 58 14.44 7.66 -10.51
N THR A 59 15.39 8.49 -10.92
CA THR A 59 15.25 9.43 -12.04
C THR A 59 16.19 9.01 -13.15
N GLU A 60 15.65 8.90 -14.37
CA GLU A 60 16.45 8.58 -15.56
C GLU A 60 16.83 9.85 -16.32
N VAL A 61 18.13 10.02 -16.55
CA VAL A 61 18.66 11.10 -17.36
C VAL A 61 19.04 10.54 -18.73
N PHE A 62 18.24 10.88 -19.73
CA PHE A 62 18.46 10.56 -21.14
C PHE A 62 19.58 11.41 -21.73
N VAL A 63 20.63 10.76 -22.21
CA VAL A 63 21.78 11.43 -22.83
C VAL A 63 21.94 10.93 -24.26
N GLY A 64 21.85 11.85 -25.23
CA GLY A 64 22.06 11.54 -26.65
C GLY A 64 23.54 11.37 -26.98
N SER A 65 23.87 10.56 -27.99
CA SER A 65 25.27 10.35 -28.42
C SER A 65 25.96 11.60 -28.95
N GLN A 66 25.20 12.54 -29.53
CA GLN A 66 25.69 13.81 -30.09
C GLN A 66 25.36 15.03 -29.23
N ARG A 67 24.79 14.82 -28.05
CA ARG A 67 24.33 15.89 -27.15
C ARG A 67 24.92 15.65 -25.77
N GLY A 68 25.93 16.45 -25.43
CA GLY A 68 26.39 16.57 -24.05
C GLY A 68 25.46 17.46 -23.23
N GLY A 69 25.25 17.10 -21.96
CA GLY A 69 24.58 17.95 -20.98
C GLY A 69 23.06 17.77 -20.86
N LEU A 70 22.55 18.16 -19.70
CA LEU A 70 21.18 17.94 -19.28
C LEU A 70 20.21 18.93 -19.94
N SER A 71 18.99 18.50 -20.24
CA SER A 71 17.90 19.43 -20.57
C SER A 71 17.48 20.20 -19.32
N ALA A 72 16.79 21.34 -19.50
CA ALA A 72 16.25 22.08 -18.36
C ALA A 72 15.33 21.22 -17.50
N THR A 73 14.53 20.35 -18.12
CA THR A 73 13.67 19.38 -17.41
C THR A 73 14.48 18.37 -16.62
N GLN A 74 15.50 17.75 -17.21
CA GLN A 74 16.36 16.79 -16.52
C GLN A 74 17.13 17.41 -15.35
N ARG A 75 17.57 18.67 -15.48
CA ARG A 75 18.18 19.39 -14.35
C ARG A 75 17.18 19.57 -13.21
N ALA A 76 15.94 19.95 -13.52
CA ALA A 76 14.88 20.07 -12.53
C ALA A 76 14.57 18.72 -11.86
N ASP A 77 14.53 17.62 -12.63
CA ASP A 77 14.28 16.29 -12.09
C ASP A 77 15.40 15.82 -11.15
N VAL A 78 16.67 16.07 -11.50
CA VAL A 78 17.83 15.76 -10.64
C VAL A 78 17.81 16.61 -9.37
N VAL A 79 17.51 17.91 -9.49
CA VAL A 79 17.39 18.81 -8.34
C VAL A 79 16.25 18.38 -7.42
N SER A 80 15.08 18.04 -7.96
CA SER A 80 13.95 17.52 -7.19
C SER A 80 14.32 16.23 -6.47
N LEU A 81 14.97 15.28 -7.17
CA LEU A 81 15.43 14.03 -6.55
C LEU A 81 16.33 14.30 -5.35
N GLY A 82 17.29 15.22 -5.48
CA GLY A 82 18.19 15.53 -4.39
C GLY A 82 17.52 16.31 -3.24
N GLN A 83 16.56 17.20 -3.54
CA GLN A 83 15.75 17.85 -2.50
C GLN A 83 14.89 16.85 -1.73
N ASP A 84 14.37 15.83 -2.42
CA ASP A 84 13.61 14.75 -1.80
C ASP A 84 14.52 13.87 -0.94
N TRP A 85 15.73 13.56 -1.42
CA TRP A 85 16.75 12.86 -0.62
C TRP A 85 17.13 13.64 0.64
N LEU A 86 17.22 14.97 0.61
CA LEU A 86 17.51 15.77 1.81
C LEU A 86 16.40 15.71 2.87
N ARG A 87 15.14 15.44 2.48
CA ARG A 87 14.00 15.35 3.41
C ARG A 87 13.70 13.92 3.87
N GLU A 88 13.80 12.97 2.94
CA GLU A 88 13.29 11.60 3.08
C GLU A 88 14.41 10.55 2.97
N GLY A 89 15.54 10.93 2.38
CA GLY A 89 16.59 10.02 1.94
C GLY A 89 17.23 9.27 3.10
N THR A 90 17.25 7.95 2.96
CA THR A 90 18.08 7.05 3.75
C THR A 90 19.15 6.48 2.82
N GLY A 91 20.40 6.38 3.29
CA GLY A 91 21.50 5.84 2.48
C GLY A 91 22.05 6.77 1.39
N VAL A 92 22.81 6.20 0.45
CA VAL A 92 23.57 6.92 -0.58
C VAL A 92 22.81 7.03 -1.90
N ILE A 93 22.99 8.16 -2.59
CA ILE A 93 22.54 8.32 -3.97
C ILE A 93 23.48 7.53 -4.88
N THR A 94 22.96 6.52 -5.56
CA THR A 94 23.69 5.76 -6.57
C THR A 94 23.39 6.32 -7.96
N ALA A 95 24.43 6.78 -8.64
CA ALA A 95 24.39 7.22 -10.02
C ALA A 95 25.01 6.14 -10.93
N GLU A 96 24.16 5.42 -11.65
CA GLU A 96 24.59 4.38 -12.59
C GLU A 96 24.82 4.99 -13.97
N VAL A 97 26.07 4.97 -14.43
CA VAL A 97 26.52 5.57 -15.70
C VAL A 97 26.83 4.46 -16.72
N PRO A 98 26.28 4.52 -17.94
CA PRO A 98 26.52 3.50 -18.94
C PRO A 98 27.97 3.56 -19.46
N VAL A 99 28.59 2.39 -19.63
CA VAL A 99 29.91 2.20 -20.25
C VAL A 99 29.79 1.32 -21.50
N ASN A 100 30.82 1.32 -22.35
CA ASN A 100 30.86 0.62 -23.65
C ASN A 100 29.57 0.76 -24.49
N THR A 101 29.02 1.97 -24.53
CA THR A 101 27.85 2.32 -25.34
C THR A 101 28.18 3.48 -26.28
N PRO A 102 27.42 3.68 -27.39
CA PRO A 102 27.64 4.80 -28.29
C PRO A 102 27.59 6.19 -27.60
N ASN A 103 26.85 6.31 -26.50
CA ASN A 103 26.72 7.55 -25.72
C ASN A 103 27.58 7.61 -24.45
N ALA A 104 28.48 6.64 -24.20
CA ALA A 104 29.25 6.55 -22.95
C ALA A 104 30.06 7.82 -22.63
N ARG A 105 30.65 8.45 -23.65
CA ARG A 105 31.38 9.72 -23.48
C ARG A 105 30.45 10.83 -22.98
N ALA A 106 29.34 11.04 -23.69
CA ALA A 106 28.36 12.07 -23.36
C ALA A 106 27.72 11.80 -21.99
N ALA A 107 27.47 10.54 -21.63
CA ALA A 107 26.95 10.15 -20.33
C ALA A 107 27.93 10.47 -19.19
N ARG A 108 29.23 10.23 -19.38
CA ARG A 108 30.26 10.60 -18.39
C ARG A 108 30.38 12.11 -18.21
N GLU A 109 30.26 12.89 -19.29
CA GLU A 109 30.25 14.36 -19.21
C GLU A 109 28.99 14.86 -18.49
N SER A 110 27.82 14.31 -18.83
CA SER A 110 26.53 14.65 -18.21
C SER A 110 26.48 14.25 -16.74
N TYR A 111 27.13 13.15 -16.35
CA TYR A 111 27.28 12.76 -14.93
C TYR A 111 28.00 13.83 -14.11
N ARG A 112 29.00 14.52 -14.68
CA ARG A 112 29.69 15.62 -13.95
C ARG A 112 28.72 16.77 -13.65
N GLU A 113 27.82 17.07 -14.57
CA GLU A 113 26.74 18.06 -14.37
C GLU A 113 25.71 17.57 -13.36
N VAL A 114 25.29 16.30 -13.41
CA VAL A 114 24.42 15.68 -12.38
C VAL A 114 25.06 15.80 -10.99
N HIS A 115 26.32 15.41 -10.88
CA HIS A 115 27.06 15.45 -9.62
C HIS A 115 27.20 16.88 -9.10
N SER A 116 27.53 17.86 -9.95
CA SER A 116 27.64 19.26 -9.52
C SER A 116 26.29 19.84 -9.09
N LEU A 117 25.18 19.47 -9.75
CA LEU A 117 23.83 19.88 -9.33
C LEU A 117 23.46 19.33 -7.96
N LEU A 118 23.73 18.04 -7.70
CA LEU A 118 23.48 17.43 -6.39
C LEU A 118 24.33 18.08 -5.29
N MET A 119 25.60 18.40 -5.56
CA MET A 119 26.44 19.12 -4.60
C MET A 119 25.93 20.54 -4.35
N ALA A 120 25.47 21.23 -5.38
CA ALA A 120 25.00 22.62 -5.29
C ALA A 120 23.76 22.78 -4.40
N ILE A 121 22.92 21.75 -4.28
CA ILE A 121 21.74 21.75 -3.41
C ILE A 121 22.02 21.25 -1.98
N GLY A 122 23.26 20.83 -1.69
CA GLY A 122 23.70 20.43 -0.35
C GLY A 122 23.82 18.92 -0.12
N VAL A 123 23.75 18.07 -1.15
CA VAL A 123 24.13 16.66 -1.01
C VAL A 123 25.64 16.59 -0.75
N PRO A 124 26.11 15.87 0.28
CA PRO A 124 27.54 15.78 0.57
C PRO A 124 28.25 14.89 -0.46
N GLN A 125 29.54 15.14 -0.70
CA GLN A 125 30.32 14.40 -1.72
C GLN A 125 30.34 12.89 -1.51
N ASN A 126 30.44 12.45 -0.25
CA ASN A 126 30.39 11.04 0.13
C ASN A 126 28.95 10.46 0.11
N GLY A 127 27.94 11.28 -0.12
CA GLY A 127 26.54 10.86 -0.27
C GLY A 127 26.19 10.40 -1.69
N VAL A 128 27.08 10.60 -2.67
CA VAL A 128 26.87 10.17 -4.06
C VAL A 128 27.90 9.14 -4.47
N LEU A 129 27.44 7.95 -4.86
CA LEU A 129 28.25 6.85 -5.38
C LEU A 129 28.04 6.71 -6.89
N MET A 130 29.13 6.77 -7.66
CA MET A 130 29.10 6.45 -9.08
C MET A 130 29.29 4.95 -9.29
N ARG A 131 28.40 4.32 -10.06
CA ARG A 131 28.53 2.94 -10.52
C ARG A 131 28.52 2.89 -12.04
N SER A 132 29.40 2.12 -12.65
CA SER A 132 29.33 1.84 -14.09
C SER A 132 28.44 0.64 -14.37
N TYR A 133 27.64 0.69 -15.44
CA TYR A 133 26.84 -0.45 -15.88
C TYR A 133 26.91 -0.63 -17.40
N GLN A 134 26.69 -1.86 -17.86
CA GLN A 134 26.50 -2.19 -19.27
C GLN A 134 25.03 -2.51 -19.51
N PRO A 135 24.35 -1.89 -20.49
CA PRO A 135 22.99 -2.28 -20.86
C PRO A 135 22.94 -3.75 -21.31
N SER A 136 21.89 -4.46 -20.92
CA SER A 136 21.65 -5.84 -21.34
C SER A 136 21.26 -5.95 -22.82
N ASP A 137 20.47 -4.99 -23.31
CA ASP A 137 20.08 -4.89 -24.70
C ASP A 137 20.78 -3.70 -25.39
N PRO A 138 21.64 -3.94 -26.40
CA PRO A 138 22.30 -2.89 -27.18
C PRO A 138 21.34 -1.95 -27.94
N ARG A 139 20.08 -2.33 -28.13
CA ARG A 139 19.05 -1.51 -28.81
C ARG A 139 18.41 -0.47 -27.89
N MET A 140 18.51 -0.66 -26.58
CA MET A 140 17.96 0.28 -25.60
C MET A 140 18.86 1.52 -25.50
N LEU A 141 18.25 2.70 -25.46
CA LEU A 141 19.00 3.95 -25.21
C LEU A 141 19.54 3.92 -23.77
N PRO A 142 20.88 3.92 -23.58
CA PRO A 142 21.46 3.86 -22.23
C PRO A 142 21.27 5.19 -21.50
N THR A 143 20.66 5.17 -20.32
CA THR A 143 20.39 6.36 -19.49
C THR A 143 21.32 6.39 -18.28
N ILE A 144 21.53 7.58 -17.70
CA ILE A 144 22.12 7.66 -16.35
C ILE A 144 20.97 7.47 -15.37
N ARG A 145 21.03 6.44 -14.51
CA ARG A 145 20.03 6.24 -13.46
C ARG A 145 20.54 6.81 -12.16
N VAL A 146 19.87 7.85 -11.66
CA VAL A 146 20.15 8.41 -10.34
C VAL A 146 19.09 7.87 -9.40
N SER A 147 19.50 7.13 -8.37
CA SER A 147 18.56 6.47 -7.47
C SER A 147 19.04 6.47 -6.02
N TYR A 148 18.11 6.40 -5.08
CA TYR A 148 18.42 6.21 -3.67
C TYR A 148 17.36 5.32 -3.00
N PRO A 149 17.74 4.54 -1.97
CA PRO A 149 16.78 3.74 -1.22
C PRO A 149 15.94 4.63 -0.30
N LEU A 150 14.66 4.30 -0.17
CA LEU A 150 13.74 4.95 0.76
C LEU A 150 12.75 3.93 1.31
N ILE A 151 12.22 4.24 2.49
CA ILE A 151 11.15 3.45 3.10
C ILE A 151 9.82 3.96 2.55
N ALA A 152 9.07 3.10 1.87
CA ALA A 152 7.78 3.42 1.26
C ALA A 152 6.66 2.58 1.86
N ALA A 153 5.46 3.14 1.95
CA ALA A 153 4.25 2.38 2.23
C ALA A 153 3.56 2.02 0.92
N SER A 154 3.13 0.77 0.77
CA SER A 154 2.36 0.32 -0.38
C SER A 154 1.26 -0.65 0.04
N ALA A 155 0.19 -0.74 -0.74
CA ALA A 155 -0.89 -1.70 -0.51
C ALA A 155 -1.28 -2.37 -1.83
N GLY A 156 -1.24 -3.71 -1.84
CA GLY A 156 -1.70 -4.62 -2.88
C GLY A 156 -1.12 -4.42 -4.30
N PRO A 157 -1.41 -5.36 -5.21
CA PRO A 157 -1.92 -5.02 -6.52
C PRO A 157 -3.45 -4.89 -6.44
N CYS A 158 -3.97 -3.66 -6.60
CA CYS A 158 -5.42 -3.44 -6.70
C CYS A 158 -5.93 -3.78 -8.11
N GLY A 159 -7.22 -4.11 -8.23
CA GLY A 159 -7.88 -4.33 -9.53
C GLY A 159 -8.09 -5.80 -9.89
N THR A 160 -8.00 -6.70 -8.91
CA THR A 160 -8.29 -8.14 -9.09
C THR A 160 -9.76 -8.42 -8.75
N TRP A 161 -10.51 -9.02 -9.67
CA TRP A 161 -11.95 -9.28 -9.51
C TRP A 161 -12.22 -10.77 -9.70
N PRO A 162 -12.00 -11.61 -8.65
CA PRO A 162 -12.22 -13.05 -8.75
C PRO A 162 -13.69 -13.42 -8.94
N ASP A 163 -14.58 -12.63 -8.34
CA ASP A 163 -16.03 -12.81 -8.42
C ASP A 163 -16.69 -11.58 -9.06
N ASP A 164 -17.80 -11.81 -9.77
CA ASP A 164 -18.65 -10.75 -10.30
C ASP A 164 -19.27 -9.92 -9.16
N LEU A 165 -19.25 -8.60 -9.29
CA LEU A 165 -19.88 -7.67 -8.34
C LEU A 165 -21.41 -7.74 -8.34
N ALA A 166 -21.99 -8.13 -9.46
CA ALA A 166 -23.43 -8.18 -9.64
C ALA A 166 -24.04 -9.40 -8.93
N SER A 167 -25.36 -9.36 -8.70
CA SER A 167 -26.10 -10.54 -8.28
C SER A 167 -25.98 -11.63 -9.35
N SER A 168 -25.29 -12.72 -9.01
CA SER A 168 -25.01 -13.81 -9.93
C SER A 168 -25.09 -15.14 -9.20
N ILE A 169 -25.77 -16.13 -9.80
CA ILE A 169 -25.84 -17.50 -9.27
C ILE A 169 -24.42 -18.10 -9.07
N LYS A 170 -23.44 -17.62 -9.84
CA LYS A 170 -22.03 -18.04 -9.73
C LYS A 170 -21.32 -17.44 -8.51
N ASN A 171 -21.75 -16.28 -8.02
CA ASN A 171 -21.21 -15.64 -6.81
C ASN A 171 -22.17 -15.84 -5.63
N LYS A 172 -22.13 -17.00 -4.96
CA LYS A 172 -23.00 -17.24 -3.77
C LYS A 172 -22.81 -16.20 -2.64
N GLY A 173 -21.72 -15.44 -2.67
CA GLY A 173 -21.46 -14.31 -1.79
C GLY A 173 -22.44 -13.15 -1.96
N TYR A 174 -23.18 -12.99 -3.08
CA TYR A 174 -24.11 -11.86 -3.25
C TYR A 174 -25.27 -11.86 -2.23
N LEU A 175 -25.59 -13.03 -1.65
CA LEU A 175 -26.61 -13.18 -0.59
C LEU A 175 -26.01 -13.05 0.81
N ALA A 176 -24.69 -13.19 0.93
CA ALA A 176 -23.98 -12.95 2.17
C ALA A 176 -23.62 -11.46 2.20
N ASN A 177 -24.00 -10.72 3.25
CA ASN A 177 -23.62 -9.31 3.42
C ASN A 177 -22.10 -9.18 3.66
N LYS A 178 -21.29 -9.48 2.64
CA LYS A 178 -19.84 -9.59 2.67
C LYS A 178 -19.23 -8.57 1.70
N PRO A 179 -18.09 -7.99 2.08
CA PRO A 179 -17.39 -7.07 1.21
C PRO A 179 -16.82 -7.78 -0.02
N TYR A 180 -16.97 -7.16 -1.21
CA TYR A 180 -16.36 -7.65 -2.44
C TYR A 180 -14.82 -7.65 -2.35
N TYR A 181 -14.16 -8.44 -3.20
CA TYR A 181 -12.72 -8.71 -3.10
C TYR A 181 -11.86 -7.43 -3.00
N ASN A 182 -12.05 -6.49 -3.93
CA ASN A 182 -11.31 -5.23 -4.00
C ASN A 182 -11.75 -4.14 -3.01
N LEU A 183 -12.75 -4.40 -2.15
CA LEU A 183 -13.19 -3.38 -1.19
C LEU A 183 -12.00 -2.99 -0.30
N GLY A 184 -11.81 -1.69 -0.10
CA GLY A 184 -10.74 -1.16 0.73
C GLY A 184 -9.35 -1.11 0.06
N CYS A 185 -9.08 -1.80 -1.04
CA CYS A 185 -7.75 -1.76 -1.69
C CYS A 185 -7.35 -0.34 -2.12
N ALA A 186 -8.26 0.36 -2.80
CA ALA A 186 -8.02 1.75 -3.22
C ALA A 186 -7.86 2.69 -2.01
N GLN A 187 -8.60 2.46 -0.93
CA GLN A 187 -8.47 3.26 0.29
C GLN A 187 -7.12 3.04 0.96
N GLN A 188 -6.68 1.79 1.12
CA GLN A 188 -5.39 1.43 1.69
C GLN A 188 -4.24 1.96 0.84
N ARG A 189 -4.36 1.90 -0.50
CA ARG A 189 -3.37 2.42 -1.43
C ARG A 189 -3.27 3.95 -1.37
N ASN A 190 -4.40 4.64 -1.31
CA ASN A 190 -4.42 6.09 -1.17
C ASN A 190 -3.88 6.53 0.20
N LEU A 191 -4.24 5.82 1.27
CA LEU A 191 -3.69 6.07 2.60
C LEU A 191 -2.16 5.89 2.60
N ALA A 192 -1.67 4.77 2.07
CA ALA A 192 -0.24 4.51 1.94
C ALA A 192 0.50 5.60 1.14
N ALA A 193 -0.13 6.15 0.09
CA ALA A 193 0.44 7.25 -0.71
C ALA A 193 0.41 8.62 -0.01
N MET A 194 -0.55 8.85 0.91
CA MET A 194 -0.68 10.12 1.65
C MET A 194 0.17 10.15 2.93
N VAL A 195 0.61 9.00 3.43
CA VAL A 195 1.42 8.92 4.66
C VAL A 195 2.78 9.59 4.43
N ALA A 196 3.05 10.66 5.19
CA ALA A 196 4.28 11.44 5.06
C ALA A 196 5.54 10.66 5.50
N ASN A 197 5.43 9.81 6.52
CA ASN A 197 6.51 8.90 6.93
C ASN A 197 5.94 7.49 7.14
N PRO A 198 6.27 6.55 6.23
CA PRO A 198 5.81 5.16 6.32
C PRO A 198 6.18 4.44 7.61
N SER A 199 7.27 4.83 8.27
CA SER A 199 7.73 4.19 9.51
C SER A 199 6.72 4.34 10.66
N ASP A 200 5.91 5.40 10.62
CA ASP A 200 4.89 5.69 11.64
C ASP A 200 3.74 4.66 11.64
N LEU A 201 3.58 3.90 10.55
CA LEU A 201 2.59 2.83 10.46
C LEU A 201 2.97 1.57 11.24
N VAL A 202 4.28 1.39 11.48
CA VAL A 202 4.82 0.24 12.22
C VAL A 202 5.12 0.62 13.65
N GLN A 203 5.72 1.81 13.84
CA GLN A 203 6.15 2.28 15.15
C GLN A 203 5.64 3.70 15.40
N PRO A 204 4.87 3.93 16.49
CA PRO A 204 4.48 5.29 16.85
C PRO A 204 5.73 6.10 17.22
N ARG A 205 5.78 7.37 16.77
CA ARG A 205 6.82 8.30 17.20
C ARG A 205 6.69 8.60 18.68
N ALA A 206 7.80 9.02 19.30
CA ALA A 206 7.76 9.58 20.63
C ALA A 206 6.83 10.79 20.66
N GLU A 207 5.95 10.85 21.66
CA GLU A 207 5.10 12.01 21.88
C GLU A 207 5.98 13.24 22.16
N THR A 208 5.66 14.35 21.51
CA THR A 208 6.30 15.63 21.86
C THR A 208 5.72 16.13 23.18
N PRO A 209 6.52 16.83 24.01
CA PRO A 209 6.01 17.41 25.25
C PRO A 209 4.79 18.29 25.01
N VAL A 210 3.83 18.24 25.93
CA VAL A 210 2.66 19.11 25.90
C VAL A 210 3.10 20.57 25.80
N TYR A 211 2.46 21.35 24.92
CA TYR A 211 2.73 22.78 24.79
C TYR A 211 2.25 23.54 26.05
N ALA A 212 3.13 23.60 27.05
CA ALA A 212 2.82 24.12 28.39
C ALA A 212 2.30 25.56 28.34
N GLY A 213 2.86 26.42 27.49
CA GLY A 213 2.45 27.82 27.36
C GLY A 213 0.96 27.99 27.05
N ARG A 214 0.44 27.29 26.02
CA ARG A 214 -1.00 27.36 25.71
C ARG A 214 -1.85 26.80 26.83
N ARG A 215 -1.40 25.71 27.46
CA ARG A 215 -2.14 25.06 28.53
C ARG A 215 -2.27 25.98 29.75
N THR A 216 -1.19 26.64 30.16
CA THR A 216 -1.21 27.64 31.25
C THR A 216 -2.14 28.80 30.91
N VAL A 217 -2.05 29.37 29.70
CA VAL A 217 -2.92 30.48 29.27
C VAL A 217 -4.41 30.09 29.30
N VAL A 218 -4.76 28.91 28.80
CA VAL A 218 -6.16 28.44 28.82
C VAL A 218 -6.64 28.19 30.25
N LEU A 219 -5.80 27.61 31.11
CA LEU A 219 -6.12 27.40 32.52
C LEU A 219 -6.28 28.73 33.28
N ASP A 220 -5.44 29.72 33.02
CA ASP A 220 -5.54 31.03 33.65
C ASP A 220 -6.81 31.77 33.24
N LYS A 221 -7.18 31.73 31.96
CA LYS A 221 -8.46 32.27 31.48
C LYS A 221 -9.64 31.59 32.17
N TYR A 222 -9.61 30.26 32.26
CA TYR A 222 -10.63 29.49 32.97
C TYR A 222 -10.73 29.90 34.45
N ARG A 223 -9.60 30.05 35.15
CA ARG A 223 -9.56 30.51 36.56
C ARG A 223 -10.12 31.92 36.74
N LYS A 224 -9.96 32.79 35.75
CA LYS A 224 -10.47 34.17 35.76
C LYS A 224 -11.92 34.30 35.29
N GLY A 225 -12.55 33.20 34.83
CA GLY A 225 -13.88 33.25 34.23
C GLY A 225 -13.90 33.90 32.83
N GLU A 226 -12.74 34.01 32.18
CA GLU A 226 -12.59 34.56 30.84
C GLU A 226 -12.79 33.47 29.77
N SER A 227 -13.28 33.86 28.58
CA SER A 227 -13.47 32.92 27.47
C SER A 227 -12.16 32.34 26.96
N THR A 228 -12.08 31.01 26.89
CA THR A 228 -10.94 30.27 26.32
C THR A 228 -10.97 30.21 24.78
N ALA A 229 -12.06 30.68 24.17
CA ALA A 229 -12.21 30.73 22.72
C ALA A 229 -11.20 31.69 22.08
N THR A 230 -10.82 31.40 20.84
CA THR A 230 -10.06 32.31 19.99
C THR A 230 -10.95 33.50 19.65
N THR A 231 -10.55 34.71 20.00
CA THR A 231 -11.20 35.93 19.53
C THR A 231 -10.79 36.15 18.08
N TYR A 232 -11.65 35.77 17.15
CA TYR A 232 -11.53 36.21 15.78
C TYR A 232 -11.88 37.69 15.74
N PRO A 233 -11.05 38.57 15.16
CA PRO A 233 -11.50 39.92 14.85
C PRO A 233 -12.69 39.75 13.90
N GLU A 234 -13.89 40.04 14.39
CA GLU A 234 -15.08 39.94 13.59
C GLU A 234 -15.05 41.02 12.51
N ASP A 235 -14.54 40.69 11.33
CA ASP A 235 -15.23 41.13 10.13
C ASP A 235 -16.52 40.33 10.11
N LYS A 236 -17.60 40.93 10.63
CA LYS A 236 -18.99 40.53 10.39
C LYS A 236 -19.27 40.65 8.88
N THR A 237 -18.62 39.81 8.10
CA THR A 237 -18.88 39.65 6.68
C THR A 237 -20.27 39.04 6.61
N ARG A 238 -21.25 39.92 6.40
CA ARG A 238 -22.59 39.55 5.94
C ARG A 238 -22.41 38.62 4.75
N ILE A 239 -22.58 37.32 4.96
CA ILE A 239 -22.73 36.38 3.87
C ILE A 239 -24.12 36.65 3.28
N SER A 240 -24.13 37.38 2.15
CA SER A 240 -25.23 37.63 1.21
C SER A 240 -26.53 38.27 1.72
N ASN A 241 -26.76 39.54 1.35
CA ASN A 241 -28.10 40.05 1.01
C ASN A 241 -28.26 39.97 -0.52
N VAL A 242 -28.41 38.77 -1.06
CA VAL A 242 -28.79 38.60 -2.47
C VAL A 242 -30.20 38.01 -2.45
N GLY A 243 -31.20 38.89 -2.44
CA GLY A 243 -32.60 38.50 -2.30
C GLY A 243 -33.45 39.56 -1.59
N GLN A 244 -33.45 40.79 -2.09
CA GLN A 244 -34.56 41.74 -1.95
C GLN A 244 -34.73 42.45 -3.29
#